data_AF-A0A7C3TMJ3-F1
#
_entry.id   AF-A0A7C3TMJ3-F1
#
_cell.length_a   1.000
_cell.length_b   1.000
_cell.length_c   1.000
_cell.angle_alpha   90.00
_cell.angle_beta   90.00
_cell.angle_gamma   90.00
#
_symmetry.space_group_name_H-M   'P 1'
#
loop_
_entity.id
_entity.type
_entity.pdbx_description
1 polymer ?
#
loop_
_entity_poly.entity_id
_entity_poly.type
_entity_poly.pdbx_seq_one_letter_code
_entity_poly.pdbx_strand_id
1 'polypeptide(L)'
;MTTKVSVNPGACQNKVVIEARKIGSKVTINIRSNCPTVMKLSEKIKEISLRDIVRRMDDNIVYKAASETRLHSTCAVPCAILKAAEAEFGLAVRKDVKILFAKEKENSTRED
;
A
#
# COMPACT_ATOMS: atom_id res chain seq x y z
N MET A 1 -13.80 14.05 -1.34
CA MET A 1 -14.05 12.66 -0.87
C MET A 1 -12.87 12.23 -0.01
N THR A 2 -12.92 11.11 0.70
CA THR A 2 -11.73 10.57 1.37
C THR A 2 -11.69 9.07 1.06
N THR A 3 -10.56 8.62 0.53
CA THR A 3 -10.31 7.21 0.25
C THR A 3 -9.68 6.59 1.48
N LYS A 4 -10.28 5.51 1.98
CA LYS A 4 -9.76 4.74 3.09
C LYS A 4 -9.37 3.35 2.61
N VAL A 5 -8.10 2.99 2.78
CA VAL A 5 -7.56 1.68 2.40
C VAL A 5 -7.14 0.95 3.67
N SER A 6 -7.59 -0.29 3.84
CA SER A 6 -7.14 -1.16 4.92
C SER A 6 -6.24 -2.25 4.32
N VAL A 7 -5.02 -2.38 4.84
CA VAL A 7 -4.05 -3.37 4.39
C VAL A 7 -4.05 -4.55 5.35
N ASN A 8 -4.31 -5.74 4.82
CA ASN A 8 -4.10 -6.99 5.55
C ASN A 8 -2.63 -7.43 5.35
N PRO A 9 -1.80 -7.43 6.41
CA PRO A 9 -0.36 -7.62 6.32
C PRO A 9 0.08 -9.10 6.22
N GLY A 10 -0.85 -10.06 6.28
CA GLY A 10 -0.51 -11.48 6.30
C GLY A 10 0.35 -11.82 7.52
N ALA A 11 1.49 -12.48 7.29
CA ALA A 11 2.32 -13.05 8.36
C ALA A 11 2.81 -12.05 9.43
N CYS A 12 3.02 -10.77 9.09
CA CYS A 12 3.53 -9.81 10.07
C CYS A 12 2.44 -9.24 11.01
N GLN A 13 1.15 -9.47 10.71
CA GLN A 13 -0.03 -9.13 11.52
C GLN A 13 -0.22 -7.66 11.94
N ASN A 14 0.68 -6.75 11.56
CA ASN A 14 0.54 -5.32 11.83
C ASN A 14 -0.43 -4.65 10.85
N LYS A 15 -1.73 -4.59 11.21
CA LYS A 15 -2.75 -3.94 10.38
C LYS A 15 -2.39 -2.48 10.08
N VAL A 16 -2.74 -2.03 8.88
CA VAL A 16 -2.51 -0.64 8.45
C VAL A 16 -3.80 -0.07 7.88
N VAL A 17 -4.12 1.16 8.28
CA VAL A 17 -5.19 1.96 7.68
C VAL A 17 -4.57 3.21 7.08
N ILE A 18 -4.85 3.45 5.80
CA ILE A 18 -4.39 4.62 5.05
C ILE A 18 -5.62 5.45 4.70
N GLU A 19 -5.58 6.74 5.04
CA GLU A 19 -6.59 7.72 4.66
C GLU A 19 -5.95 8.73 3.71
N ALA A 20 -6.46 8.77 2.49
CA ALA A 20 -6.04 9.66 1.43
C ALA A 20 -7.15 10.69 1.15
N ARG A 21 -6.79 11.97 1.08
CA ARG A 21 -7.72 13.05 0.76
C ARG A 21 -7.08 14.04 -0.21
N LYS A 22 -7.72 14.26 -1.36
CA LYS A 22 -7.29 15.33 -2.27
C LYS A 22 -7.55 16.73 -1.67
N ILE A 23 -6.52 17.55 -1.60
CA ILE A 23 -6.55 18.97 -1.21
C ILE A 23 -5.81 19.76 -2.29
N GLY A 24 -6.55 20.53 -3.09
CA GLY A 24 -6.00 21.24 -4.24
C GLY A 24 -5.36 20.30 -5.27
N SER A 25 -4.06 20.48 -5.52
CA SER A 25 -3.28 19.68 -6.47
C SER A 25 -2.56 18.48 -5.85
N LYS A 26 -2.72 18.26 -4.54
CA LYS A 26 -2.05 17.18 -3.80
C LYS A 26 -3.06 16.29 -3.09
N VAL A 27 -2.61 15.11 -2.68
CA VAL A 27 -3.35 14.19 -1.80
C VAL A 27 -2.61 14.11 -0.47
N THR A 28 -3.29 14.44 0.62
CA THR A 28 -2.76 14.22 1.97
C THR A 28 -2.94 12.76 2.36
N ILE A 29 -1.94 12.21 3.05
CA ILE A 29 -1.86 10.81 3.47
C ILE A 29 -1.74 10.76 4.99
N ASN A 30 -2.67 10.05 5.62
CA ASN A 30 -2.63 9.73 7.05
C ASN A 30 -2.60 8.21 7.22
N ILE A 31 -1.67 7.70 8.03
CA ILE A 31 -1.48 6.26 8.24
C ILE A 31 -1.63 5.95 9.73
N ARG A 32 -2.38 4.89 10.04
CA ARG A 32 -2.47 4.30 11.37
C ARG A 32 -2.03 2.84 11.31
N SER A 33 -1.06 2.47 12.15
CA SER A 33 -0.56 1.09 12.24
C SER A 33 0.16 0.82 13.56
N ASN A 34 0.24 -0.46 13.94
CA ASN A 34 1.11 -0.93 15.02
C ASN A 34 2.54 -1.27 14.54
N CYS A 35 2.83 -1.21 13.23
CA CYS A 35 4.18 -1.45 12.72
C CYS A 35 5.05 -0.19 12.88
N PRO A 36 6.14 -0.23 13.69
CA PRO A 36 7.00 0.94 13.90
C PRO A 36 7.65 1.44 12.62
N THR A 37 8.00 0.54 11.70
CA THR A 37 8.61 0.90 10.41
C THR A 37 7.62 1.59 9.49
N VAL A 38 6.36 1.16 9.47
CA VAL A 38 5.28 1.86 8.72
C VAL A 38 5.02 3.23 9.34
N MET A 39 5.10 3.39 10.66
CA MET A 39 4.95 4.69 11.29
C MET A 39 6.08 5.65 10.90
N LYS A 40 7.33 5.20 10.83
CA LYS A 40 8.45 5.98 10.27
C LYS A 40 8.21 6.38 8.81
N LEU A 41 7.66 5.47 7.99
CA LEU A 41 7.26 5.79 6.62
C LEU A 41 6.17 6.89 6.59
N SER A 42 5.20 6.82 7.51
CA SER A 42 4.12 7.80 7.61
C SER A 42 4.58 9.21 7.99
N GLU A 43 5.73 9.33 8.67
CA GLU A 43 6.34 10.62 8.99
C GLU A 43 6.93 11.28 7.75
N LYS A 44 7.48 10.46 6.83
CA LYS A 44 8.07 10.92 5.56
C LYS A 44 7.03 11.20 4.47
N ILE A 45 5.95 10.42 4.40
CA ILE A 45 4.93 10.52 3.35
C ILE A 45 3.67 11.17 3.90
N LYS A 46 3.62 12.51 3.85
CA LYS A 46 2.46 13.31 4.26
C LYS A 46 1.57 13.74 3.09
N GLU A 47 2.19 13.99 1.94
CA GLU A 47 1.50 14.46 0.75
C GLU A 47 2.08 13.79 -0.49
N ILE A 48 1.22 13.58 -1.49
CA ILE A 48 1.58 13.01 -2.78
C ILE A 48 0.99 13.88 -3.87
N SER A 49 1.81 14.30 -4.83
CA SER A 49 1.35 14.98 -6.04
C SER A 49 1.05 14.00 -7.17
N LEU A 50 0.34 14.47 -8.19
CA LEU A 50 0.09 13.68 -9.40
C LEU A 50 1.40 13.21 -10.07
N ARG A 51 2.45 14.05 -10.04
CA ARG A 51 3.75 13.74 -10.62
C ARG A 51 4.45 12.59 -9.88
N ASP A 52 4.25 12.48 -8.57
CA ASP A 52 4.90 11.45 -7.76
C ASP A 52 4.33 10.06 -8.06
N ILE A 53 3.05 9.98 -8.42
CA ILE A 53 2.36 8.71 -8.75
C ILE A 53 2.93 8.09 -10.03
N VAL A 54 3.19 8.89 -11.06
CA VAL A 54 3.64 8.40 -12.38
C VAL A 54 5.14 8.10 -12.43
N ARG A 55 5.88 8.30 -11.32
CA ARG A 55 7.31 7.96 -11.25
C ARG A 55 7.52 6.45 -11.23
N ARG A 56 8.61 6.01 -11.87
CA ARG A 56 9.13 4.64 -11.77
C ARG A 56 9.46 4.29 -10.32
N MET A 57 9.43 3.00 -9.96
CA MET A 57 9.62 2.52 -8.58
C MET A 57 10.93 3.00 -7.95
N ASP A 58 12.03 2.99 -8.71
CA ASP A 58 13.37 3.43 -8.31
C ASP A 58 13.46 4.95 -8.07
N ASP A 59 12.54 5.74 -8.64
CA ASP A 59 12.47 7.20 -8.48
C ASP A 59 11.24 7.68 -7.68
N ASN A 60 10.41 6.76 -7.19
CA ASN A 60 9.16 7.11 -6.52
C ASN A 60 9.39 7.43 -5.05
N ILE A 61 8.87 8.56 -4.58
CA ILE A 61 9.08 9.05 -3.20
C ILE A 61 8.61 8.06 -2.12
N VAL A 62 7.52 7.32 -2.38
CA VAL A 62 6.96 6.36 -1.43
C VAL A 62 7.88 5.15 -1.29
N TYR A 63 8.39 4.63 -2.40
CA TYR A 63 9.32 3.50 -2.40
C TYR A 63 10.71 3.88 -1.88
N LYS A 64 11.22 5.09 -2.20
CA LYS A 64 12.45 5.64 -1.62
C LYS A 64 12.34 5.75 -0.09
N ALA A 65 11.26 6.35 0.42
CA ALA A 65 11.02 6.45 1.85
C ALA A 65 10.84 5.07 2.52
N ALA A 66 10.21 4.11 1.85
CA ALA A 66 10.10 2.73 2.34
C ALA A 66 11.47 2.05 2.47
N SER A 67 12.35 2.27 1.48
CA SER A 67 13.74 1.78 1.51
C SER A 67 14.53 2.42 2.65
N GLU A 68 14.48 3.75 2.79
CA GLU A 68 15.17 4.50 3.85
C GLU A 68 14.74 4.06 5.26
N THR A 69 13.46 3.73 5.43
CA THR A 69 12.91 3.26 6.71
C THR A 69 13.19 1.79 6.97
N ARG A 70 13.80 1.06 6.02
CA ARG A 70 14.07 -0.38 6.07
C ARG A 70 12.79 -1.21 6.16
N LEU A 71 11.74 -0.79 5.48
CA LEU A 71 10.52 -1.59 5.34
C LEU A 71 10.81 -2.83 4.49
N HIS A 72 10.25 -3.98 4.86
CA HIS A 72 10.45 -5.21 4.09
C HIS A 72 9.97 -5.02 2.65
N SER A 73 10.74 -5.52 1.68
CA SER A 73 10.51 -5.28 0.25
C SER A 73 9.15 -5.78 -0.24
N THR A 74 8.61 -6.82 0.40
CA THR A 74 7.30 -7.41 0.07
C THR A 74 6.13 -6.75 0.80
N CYS A 75 6.34 -5.63 1.50
CA CYS A 75 5.26 -4.94 2.19
C CYS A 75 4.28 -4.39 1.17
N ALA A 76 2.99 -4.67 1.33
CA ALA A 76 1.96 -4.11 0.47
C ALA A 76 1.70 -2.62 0.74
N VAL A 77 2.21 -2.05 1.85
CA VAL A 77 1.90 -0.69 2.30
C VAL A 77 2.34 0.40 1.31
N PRO A 78 3.58 0.41 0.76
CA PRO A 78 3.98 1.40 -0.24
C PRO A 78 3.06 1.42 -1.47
N CYS A 79 2.70 0.24 -1.98
CA CYS A 79 1.75 0.10 -3.08
C CYS A 79 0.35 0.60 -2.68
N ALA A 80 -0.13 0.26 -1.48
CA ALA A 80 -1.44 0.69 -0.99
C ALA A 80 -1.55 2.22 -0.82
N ILE A 81 -0.45 2.90 -0.43
CA ILE A 81 -0.39 4.38 -0.37
C ILE A 81 -0.62 4.96 -1.76
N LEU A 82 0.11 4.47 -2.77
CA LEU A 82 -0.02 4.95 -4.14
C LEU A 82 -1.42 4.66 -4.71
N LYS A 83 -1.97 3.46 -4.49
CA LYS A 83 -3.34 3.13 -4.88
C LYS A 83 -4.38 4.05 -4.25
N ALA A 84 -4.21 4.42 -2.98
CA ALA A 84 -5.10 5.35 -2.31
C ALA A 84 -5.04 6.74 -2.96
N ALA A 85 -3.84 7.20 -3.32
CA ALA A 85 -3.64 8.47 -4.00
C ALA A 85 -4.20 8.46 -5.43
N GLU A 86 -3.96 7.40 -6.22
CA GLU A 86 -4.53 7.22 -7.56
C GLU A 86 -6.06 7.31 -7.55
N ALA A 87 -6.70 6.64 -6.59
CA ALA A 87 -8.15 6.71 -6.41
C ALA A 87 -8.64 8.12 -6.06
N GLU A 88 -7.92 8.86 -5.21
CA GLU A 88 -8.27 10.26 -4.87
C GLU A 88 -8.06 11.24 -6.04
N PHE A 89 -7.08 10.98 -6.90
CA PHE A 89 -6.89 11.76 -8.13
C PHE A 89 -7.86 11.37 -9.24
N GLY A 90 -8.63 10.29 -9.08
CA GLY A 90 -9.53 9.78 -10.12
C GLY A 90 -8.81 9.08 -11.27
N LEU A 91 -7.56 8.66 -11.06
CA LEU A 91 -6.75 7.95 -12.06
C LEU A 91 -7.06 6.46 -12.12
N ALA A 92 -7.60 5.90 -11.02
CA ALA A 92 -7.92 4.49 -10.92
C ALA A 92 -9.29 4.26 -10.29
N VAL A 93 -10.01 3.26 -10.79
CA VAL A 93 -11.25 2.78 -10.16
C VAL A 93 -10.91 2.17 -8.80
N ARG A 94 -11.71 2.48 -7.78
CA ARG A 94 -11.60 1.87 -6.45
C ARG A 94 -11.95 0.39 -6.53
N LYS A 95 -10.90 -0.44 -6.60
CA LYS A 95 -11.01 -1.89 -6.62
C LYS A 95 -9.89 -2.53 -5.80
N ASP A 96 -10.28 -3.52 -5.00
CA ASP A 96 -9.37 -4.25 -4.12
C ASP A 96 -8.33 -5.06 -4.92
N VAL A 97 -7.13 -5.14 -4.38
CA VAL A 97 -6.06 -6.06 -4.83
C VAL A 97 -5.81 -7.04 -3.71
N LYS A 98 -5.74 -8.33 -4.03
CA LYS A 98 -5.53 -9.42 -3.07
C LYS A 98 -4.38 -10.29 -3.56
N ILE A 99 -3.49 -10.67 -2.65
CA ILE A 99 -2.48 -11.71 -2.86
C ILE A 99 -2.97 -12.94 -2.11
N LEU A 100 -3.18 -14.04 -2.83
CA LEU A 100 -3.73 -15.30 -2.28
C LEU A 100 -2.78 -16.44 -2.59
N PHE A 101 -2.50 -17.30 -1.61
CA PHE A 101 -1.83 -18.57 -1.85
C PHE A 101 -2.85 -19.57 -2.39
N ALA A 102 -2.60 -20.12 -3.57
CA ALA A 102 -3.39 -21.22 -4.12
C ALA A 102 -2.98 -22.52 -3.42
N LYS A 103 -3.97 -23.35 -3.04
CA LYS A 103 -3.70 -24.74 -2.66
C LYS A 103 -3.60 -25.56 -3.95
N GLU A 104 -2.60 -26.41 -4.05
CA GLU A 104 -2.64 -27.50 -5.04
C GLU A 104 -3.78 -28.45 -4.65
N LYS A 105 -4.51 -28.97 -5.64
CA LYS A 105 -5.45 -30.06 -5.39
C LYS A 105 -4.61 -31.29 -5.09
N GLU A 106 -4.65 -31.83 -3.87
CA GLU A 106 -4.19 -33.19 -3.62
C GLU A 106 -5.03 -34.12 -4.51
N ASN A 107 -4.44 -34.62 -5.60
CA ASN A 107 -4.98 -35.78 -6.28
C ASN A 107 -4.82 -36.95 -5.31
N SER A 108 -5.88 -37.30 -4.58
CA SER A 108 -5.94 -38.57 -3.87
C SER A 108 -5.99 -39.68 -4.93
N THR A 109 -4.84 -40.21 -5.33
CA THR A 109 -4.76 -41.55 -5.88
C THR A 109 -5.25 -42.49 -4.79
N ARG A 110 -6.51 -42.91 -4.91
CA ARG A 110 -6.95 -44.20 -4.39
C ARG A 110 -6.43 -45.23 -5.38
N GLU A 111 -5.35 -45.89 -5.03
CA GLU A 111 -5.03 -47.21 -5.58
C GLU A 111 -5.47 -48.23 -4.53
N ASP A 112 -6.44 -49.04 -4.97
CA ASP A 112 -6.90 -50.37 -4.54
C ASP A 112 -7.33 -50.61 -3.07
#